data_AF-A0A845YAY7-F1
#
_entry.id   AF-A0A845YAY7-F1
#
_cell.length_a   1.000
_cell.length_b   1.000
_cell.length_c   1.000
_cell.angle_alpha   90.00
_cell.angle_beta   90.00
_cell.angle_gamma   90.00
#
_symmetry.space_group_name_H-M   'P 1'
#
loop_
_entity.id
_entity.type
_entity.pdbx_description
1 polymer ?
#
loop_
_entity_poly.entity_id
_entity_poly.type
_entity_poly.pdbx_seq_one_letter_code
_entity_poly.pdbx_strand_id
1 'polypeptide(L)'
;AVRIFRHTWNGMVKEGEESNEARCHPNQKPQALARWVFESYGSAGDIFDPFAGSGCSFLAAESLSNRFVFGIELIPEYCELTMQRWEQKTGREAELVNEL
;
A
#
# COMPACT_ATOMS: atom_id res chain seq x y z
N ALA A 1 4.82 -9.38 23.75
CA ALA A 1 5.78 -10.20 22.99
C ALA A 1 6.19 -9.44 21.73
N VAL A 2 7.46 -9.53 21.31
CA VAL A 2 7.93 -8.93 20.05
C VAL A 2 7.35 -9.68 18.87
N ARG A 3 6.84 -8.96 17.85
CA ARG A 3 6.37 -9.55 16.59
C ARG A 3 7.39 -9.25 15.49
N ILE A 4 7.83 -10.27 14.76
CA ILE A 4 8.85 -10.15 13.70
C ILE A 4 8.25 -10.64 12.39
N PHE A 5 8.17 -9.75 11.40
CA PHE A 5 7.85 -10.11 10.02
C PHE A 5 9.14 -10.44 9.27
N ARG A 6 9.15 -11.58 8.57
CA ARG A 6 10.26 -11.98 7.69
C ARG A 6 9.77 -11.91 6.25
N HIS A 7 10.58 -11.32 5.39
CA HIS A 7 10.26 -11.13 3.98
C HIS A 7 11.50 -11.38 3.15
N THR A 8 11.38 -12.30 2.19
CA THR A 8 12.49 -12.66 1.31
C THR A 8 12.69 -11.60 0.25
N TRP A 9 13.90 -11.05 0.20
CA TRP A 9 14.40 -10.24 -0.91
C TRP A 9 15.63 -10.92 -1.51
N ASN A 10 15.54 -11.35 -2.77
CA ASN A 10 16.66 -11.95 -3.50
C ASN A 10 16.78 -11.33 -4.90
N GLY A 11 17.34 -10.13 -4.95
CA GLY A 11 17.55 -9.37 -6.19
C GLY A 11 16.24 -9.00 -6.89
N MET A 12 15.76 -9.91 -7.75
CA MET A 12 14.53 -9.77 -8.54
C MET A 12 13.32 -10.49 -7.91
N VAL A 13 13.54 -11.41 -6.96
CA VAL A 13 12.44 -12.13 -6.29
C VAL A 13 12.07 -11.42 -5.00
N LYS A 14 10.80 -11.05 -4.89
CA LYS A 14 10.19 -10.50 -3.67
C LYS A 14 8.97 -11.32 -3.30
N GLU A 15 8.94 -11.78 -2.06
CA GLU A 15 7.90 -12.67 -1.56
C GLU A 15 6.55 -11.94 -1.37
N GLY A 16 5.52 -12.37 -2.08
CA GLY A 16 4.16 -11.82 -1.91
C GLY A 16 3.89 -10.48 -2.60
N GLU A 17 4.79 -10.03 -3.48
CA GLU A 17 4.49 -9.03 -4.52
C GLU A 17 4.14 -9.75 -5.84
N GLU A 18 3.29 -9.15 -6.68
CA GLU A 18 3.00 -9.73 -8.00
C GLU A 18 4.27 -9.74 -8.85
N SER A 19 4.49 -10.84 -9.60
CA SER A 19 5.77 -11.15 -10.24
C SER A 19 6.22 -10.16 -11.32
N ASN A 20 5.40 -9.16 -11.66
CA ASN A 20 5.67 -8.14 -12.68
C ASN A 20 5.59 -6.69 -12.15
N GLU A 21 5.50 -6.44 -10.84
CA GLU A 21 5.47 -5.07 -10.33
C GLU A 21 6.88 -4.44 -10.36
N ALA A 22 7.11 -3.53 -11.30
CA ALA A 22 8.37 -2.80 -11.41
C ALA A 22 8.58 -1.87 -10.19
N ARG A 23 9.84 -1.71 -9.75
CA ARG A 23 10.17 -0.71 -8.71
C ARG A 23 9.85 0.68 -9.24
N CYS A 24 8.96 1.37 -8.53
CA CYS A 24 8.51 2.72 -8.87
C CYS A 24 8.93 3.77 -7.83
N HIS A 25 9.50 3.35 -6.69
CA HIS A 25 9.96 4.24 -5.64
C HIS A 25 11.30 3.77 -5.03
N PRO A 26 12.24 4.68 -4.70
CA PRO A 26 13.56 4.33 -4.18
C PRO A 26 13.50 3.43 -2.95
N ASN A 27 12.60 3.72 -2.01
CA ASN A 27 12.45 3.01 -0.74
C ASN A 27 11.09 2.30 -0.60
N GLN A 28 10.55 1.79 -1.71
CA GLN A 28 9.26 1.09 -1.76
C GLN A 28 9.19 -0.01 -0.69
N LYS A 29 8.16 0.04 0.17
CA LYS A 29 7.92 -0.96 1.21
C LYS A 29 7.15 -2.15 0.63
N PRO A 30 7.36 -3.38 1.14
CA PRO A 30 6.61 -4.54 0.70
C PRO A 30 5.13 -4.47 1.10
N GLN A 31 4.21 -4.68 0.15
CA GLN A 31 2.77 -4.75 0.43
C GLN A 31 2.42 -5.85 1.45
N ALA A 32 3.18 -6.95 1.44
CA ALA A 32 3.03 -8.05 2.38
C ALA A 32 3.27 -7.63 3.84
N LEU A 33 4.19 -6.69 4.09
CA LEU A 33 4.42 -6.17 5.44
C LEU A 33 3.20 -5.38 5.92
N ALA A 34 2.65 -4.50 5.09
CA ALA A 34 1.47 -3.72 5.42
C ALA A 34 0.26 -4.64 5.72
N ARG A 35 0.00 -5.64 4.86
CA ARG A 35 -1.04 -6.65 5.10
C ARG A 35 -0.86 -7.37 6.44
N TRP A 36 0.35 -7.86 6.71
CA TRP A 36 0.67 -8.54 7.97
C TRP A 36 0.41 -7.65 9.19
N VAL A 37 0.72 -6.34 9.10
CA VAL A 37 0.38 -5.37 10.15
C VAL A 37 -1.13 -5.21 10.29
N PHE A 38 -1.86 -5.02 9.19
CA PHE A 38 -3.32 -4.79 9.24
C PHE A 38 -4.07 -5.99 9.83
N GLU A 39 -3.69 -7.21 9.46
CA GLU A 39 -4.26 -8.46 10.02
C GLU A 39 -3.89 -8.66 11.49
N SER A 40 -2.72 -8.15 11.90
CA SER A 40 -2.21 -8.26 13.26
C SER A 40 -2.94 -7.39 14.30
N TYR A 41 -3.66 -6.36 13.84
CA TYR A 41 -4.31 -5.36 14.71
C TYR A 41 -5.83 -5.27 14.42
N GLY A 42 -6.57 -6.32 14.80
CA GLY A 42 -8.05 -6.34 14.95
C GLY A 42 -8.87 -6.15 13.67
N SER A 43 -10.10 -6.64 13.60
CA SER A 43 -10.94 -6.64 12.38
C SER A 43 -11.67 -5.31 12.07
N ALA A 44 -11.55 -4.31 12.93
CA ALA A 44 -12.28 -3.04 12.81
C ALA A 44 -11.33 -1.87 13.09
N GLY A 45 -11.23 -0.97 12.12
CA GLY A 45 -10.45 0.26 12.24
C GLY A 45 -9.92 0.72 10.89
N ASP A 46 -10.11 2.01 10.63
CA ASP A 46 -9.49 2.69 9.51
C ASP A 46 -7.99 2.84 9.76
N ILE A 47 -7.23 2.84 8.68
CA ILE A 47 -5.78 2.95 8.68
C ILE A 47 -5.42 4.39 8.31
N PHE A 48 -4.48 4.99 9.05
CA PHE A 48 -3.90 6.28 8.69
C PHE A 48 -2.44 6.11 8.29
N ASP A 49 -2.08 6.57 7.10
CA ASP A 49 -0.72 6.55 6.57
C ASP A 49 -0.24 7.98 6.23
N PRO A 50 0.47 8.66 7.14
CA PRO A 50 0.92 10.04 6.91
C PRO A 50 2.08 10.15 5.90
N PHE A 51 2.62 9.03 5.43
CA PHE A 51 3.75 8.97 4.50
C PHE A 51 3.49 7.93 3.41
N ALA A 52 2.39 8.12 2.69
CA ALA A 52 1.85 7.15 1.76
C ALA A 52 2.85 6.69 0.70
N GLY A 53 3.76 7.58 0.26
CA GLY A 53 4.80 7.29 -0.71
C GLY A 53 4.21 6.66 -1.97
N SER A 54 4.69 5.47 -2.31
CA SER A 54 4.18 4.73 -3.46
C SER A 54 2.88 3.94 -3.19
N GLY A 55 2.13 4.26 -2.14
CA GLY A 55 0.80 3.70 -1.92
C GLY A 55 0.74 2.27 -1.35
N CYS A 56 1.80 1.81 -0.68
CA CYS A 56 1.89 0.44 -0.17
C CYS A 56 0.72 0.05 0.74
N SER A 57 0.30 0.96 1.62
CA SER A 57 -0.82 0.80 2.55
C SER A 57 -2.16 0.66 1.82
N PHE A 58 -2.45 1.53 0.86
CA PHE A 58 -3.66 1.48 0.03
C PHE A 58 -3.78 0.15 -0.71
N LEU A 59 -2.73 -0.24 -1.44
CA LEU A 59 -2.73 -1.49 -2.20
C LEU A 59 -2.84 -2.73 -1.32
N ALA A 60 -2.27 -2.69 -0.12
CA ALA A 60 -2.38 -3.77 0.85
C ALA A 60 -3.82 -3.90 1.39
N ALA A 61 -4.50 -2.77 1.64
CA ALA A 61 -5.87 -2.75 2.15
C ALA A 61 -6.89 -3.26 1.14
N GLU A 62 -6.66 -3.08 -0.17
CA GLU A 62 -7.55 -3.65 -1.22
C GLU A 62 -7.67 -5.19 -1.16
N SER A 63 -6.68 -5.87 -0.57
CA SER A 63 -6.74 -7.33 -0.36
C SER A 63 -7.49 -7.73 0.93
N LEU A 64 -8.00 -6.78 1.70
CA LEU A 64 -8.67 -6.99 3.00
C LEU A 64 -10.10 -6.47 2.94
N SER A 65 -11.04 -7.14 3.61
CA SER A 65 -12.41 -6.64 3.73
C SER A 65 -12.55 -5.59 4.84
N ASN A 66 -13.42 -4.60 4.62
CA ASN A 66 -13.88 -3.61 5.61
C ASN A 66 -12.77 -2.74 6.26
N ARG A 67 -11.81 -2.25 5.47
CA ARG A 67 -10.83 -1.26 5.94
C ARG A 67 -10.69 -0.13 4.94
N PHE A 68 -10.69 1.10 5.43
CA PHE A 68 -10.33 2.27 4.65
C PHE A 68 -8.93 2.73 5.03
N VAL A 69 -8.16 3.17 4.03
CA VAL A 69 -6.87 3.82 4.25
C VAL A 69 -7.06 5.30 3.95
N PHE A 70 -6.72 6.14 4.92
CA PHE A 70 -6.56 7.58 4.74
C PHE A 70 -5.07 7.87 4.74
N GLY A 71 -4.57 8.58 3.75
CA GLY A 71 -3.14 8.87 3.68
C GLY A 71 -2.82 10.25 3.16
N ILE A 72 -1.60 10.68 3.47
CA ILE A 72 -1.02 11.94 3.05
C ILE A 72 0.28 11.61 2.31
N GLU A 73 0.47 12.28 1.17
CA GLU A 73 1.73 12.29 0.45
C GLU A 73 2.05 13.73 0.05
N LEU A 74 3.32 14.10 0.22
CA LEU A 74 3.79 15.46 -0.01
C LEU A 74 4.19 15.68 -1.47
N ILE A 75 4.74 14.64 -2.11
CA ILE A 75 5.32 14.70 -3.44
C ILE A 75 4.22 14.37 -4.46
N PRO A 76 3.77 15.32 -5.30
CA PRO A 76 2.66 15.12 -6.23
C PRO A 76 2.84 13.93 -7.16
N GLU A 77 4.08 13.66 -7.59
CA GLU A 77 4.41 12.53 -8.44
C GLU A 77 4.14 11.18 -7.76
N TYR A 78 4.23 11.12 -6.42
CA TYR A 78 3.92 9.92 -5.64
C TYR A 78 2.43 9.81 -5.31
N CYS A 79 1.70 10.93 -5.22
CA CYS A 79 0.24 10.93 -5.23
C CYS A 79 -0.28 10.30 -6.53
N GLU A 80 0.19 10.79 -7.68
CA GLU A 80 -0.19 10.29 -9.01
C GLU A 80 0.16 8.80 -9.17
N LEU A 81 1.39 8.42 -8.82
CA LEU A 81 1.83 7.03 -8.87
C LEU A 81 0.95 6.11 -7.99
N THR A 82 0.53 6.58 -6.81
CA THR A 82 -0.35 5.82 -5.92
C THR A 82 -1.72 5.62 -6.54
N MET A 83 -2.31 6.67 -7.12
CA MET A 83 -3.60 6.59 -7.83
C MET A 83 -3.51 5.59 -8.98
N GLN A 84 -2.53 5.75 -9.89
CA GLN A 84 -2.35 4.84 -11.03
C GLN A 84 -2.22 3.37 -10.63
N ARG A 85 -1.44 3.08 -9.57
CA ARG A 85 -1.27 1.71 -9.08
C ARG A 85 -2.55 1.16 -8.48
N TRP A 86 -3.30 1.98 -7.75
CA TRP A 86 -4.57 1.58 -7.17
C TRP A 86 -5.64 1.31 -8.25
N GLU A 87 -5.72 2.18 -9.26
CA GLU A 87 -6.60 2.01 -10.40
C GLU A 87 -6.27 0.74 -11.18
N GLN A 88 -4.98 0.49 -11.48
CA GLN A 88 -4.53 -0.73 -12.15
C GLN A 88 -4.88 -1.99 -11.36
N LYS A 89 -4.74 -1.94 -10.03
CA LYS A 89 -5.03 -3.08 -9.15
C LYS A 89 -6.53 -3.37 -9.03
N THR A 90 -7.36 -2.33 -8.99
CA THR A 90 -8.80 -2.46 -8.69
C THR A 90 -9.69 -2.43 -9.95
N GLY A 91 -9.18 -1.90 -11.06
CA GLY A 91 -9.96 -1.61 -12.27
C GLY A 91 -10.94 -0.43 -12.09
N ARG A 92 -10.81 0.35 -11.02
CA ARG A 92 -11.61 1.53 -10.72
C ARG A 92 -10.86 2.80 -11.12
N GLU A 93 -11.57 3.92 -11.18
CA GLU A 93 -11.00 5.26 -11.41
C GLU A 93 -10.93 6.02 -10.08
N ALA A 94 -9.84 6.75 -9.86
CA ALA A 94 -9.67 7.60 -8.69
C ALA A 94 -10.52 8.87 -8.84
N GLU A 95 -11.30 9.19 -7.81
CA GLU A 95 -12.22 10.32 -7.83
C GLU A 95 -11.76 11.43 -6.88
N LEU A 96 -11.78 12.67 -7.37
CA LEU A 96 -11.64 13.84 -6.51
C LEU A 96 -12.93 14.03 -5.72
N VAL A 97 -12.88 13.72 -4.43
CA VAL A 97 -14.08 13.72 -3.57
C VAL A 97 -14.50 15.13 -3.16
N ASN A 98 -13.55 16.07 -2.96
CA ASN A 98 -13.81 17.46 -2.61
C ASN A 98 -12.67 18.35 -3.15
N GLU A 99 -13.00 19.59 -3.55
CA GLU A 99 -12.01 20.67 -3.67
C GLU A 99 -11.77 21.30 -2.28
N LEU A 100 -10.52 21.70 -2.00
CA LEU A 100 -10.14 22.41 -0.77
C LEU A 100 -10.58 23.87 -0.79
#